data_AF-A0A2P2CFC9-F1
#
_entry.id   AF-A0A2P2CFC9-F1
#
_cell.length_a   1.000
_cell.length_b   1.000
_cell.length_c   1.000
_cell.angle_alpha   90.00
_cell.angle_beta   90.00
_cell.angle_gamma   90.00
#
_symmetry.space_group_name_H-M   'P 1'
#
loop_
_entity.id
_entity.type
_entity.pdbx_description
1 polymer ?
#
loop_
_entity_poly.entity_id
_entity_poly.type
_entity_poly.pdbx_seq_one_letter_code
_entity_poly.pdbx_strand_id
1 'polypeptide(L)'
;MGVNDLSKAEFRRLYGPWDAHSPRDVADLFDGYPGVWWVAGGWALEAFTGVARAHEDTDASVLRTDLPLLRRHLAGKLDLWTATDGALRPLLPDEHPDAPPEVILPPGCGQVWTRREATAPWEFDILLVPGSPEEWVYKRDVAVRMPMSEALWAHDGIVYLQPHVQLLYKAKGLRAKDQLDFDNTLPHLDEPRRAWLKASLERTLPGHPWIRGL
;
A
#
# COMPACT_ATOMS: atom_id res chain seq x y z
N MET A 1 -23.67 -4.68 2.21
CA MET A 1 -23.19 -3.43 2.84
C MET A 1 -22.00 -3.80 3.68
N GLY A 2 -20.81 -3.61 3.12
CA GLY A 2 -19.54 -3.87 3.76
C GLY A 2 -18.93 -2.59 4.30
N VAL A 3 -17.80 -2.72 5.01
CA VAL A 3 -17.01 -1.59 5.53
C VAL A 3 -16.68 -0.54 4.45
N ASN A 4 -16.53 -0.98 3.19
CA ASN A 4 -16.23 -0.13 2.03
C ASN A 4 -17.43 0.68 1.51
N ASP A 5 -18.66 0.33 1.91
CA ASP A 5 -19.89 1.00 1.46
C ASP A 5 -20.32 2.12 2.43
N LEU A 6 -19.61 2.29 3.55
CA LEU A 6 -19.96 3.23 4.60
C LEU A 6 -19.46 4.64 4.28
N SER A 7 -20.25 5.65 4.62
CA SER A 7 -19.71 7.01 4.71
C SER A 7 -18.63 7.10 5.81
N LYS A 8 -17.74 8.09 5.73
CA LYS A 8 -16.73 8.33 6.78
C LYS A 8 -17.34 8.47 8.18
N ALA A 9 -18.52 9.08 8.28
CA ALA A 9 -19.24 9.26 9.54
C ALA A 9 -19.79 7.93 10.08
N GLU A 10 -20.38 7.10 9.23
CA GLU A 10 -20.87 5.78 9.62
C GLU A 10 -19.73 4.84 9.99
N PHE A 11 -18.64 4.83 9.21
CA PHE A 11 -17.44 4.08 9.53
C PHE A 11 -16.92 4.47 10.91
N ARG A 12 -16.73 5.77 11.16
CA ARG A 12 -16.23 6.25 12.46
C ARG A 12 -17.14 5.84 13.62
N ARG A 13 -18.45 5.90 13.43
CA ARG A 13 -19.44 5.50 14.45
C ARG A 13 -19.37 3.99 14.75
N LEU A 14 -19.14 3.16 13.74
CA LEU A 14 -19.16 1.69 13.87
C LEU A 14 -17.82 1.10 14.27
N TYR A 15 -16.72 1.61 13.72
CA TYR A 15 -15.39 1.01 13.81
C TYR A 15 -14.34 1.90 14.48
N GLY A 16 -14.72 3.13 14.87
CA GLY A 16 -13.80 4.10 15.41
C GLY A 16 -13.08 4.94 14.35
N PRO A 17 -12.36 6.00 14.77
CA PRO A 17 -11.64 6.88 13.86
C PRO A 17 -10.35 6.23 13.34
N TRP A 18 -9.77 6.85 12.31
CA TRP A 18 -8.37 6.67 11.93
C TRP A 18 -7.53 7.76 12.58
N ASP A 19 -6.31 7.42 12.98
CA ASP A 19 -5.25 8.37 13.27
C ASP A 19 -4.36 8.54 12.04
N ALA A 20 -3.92 9.77 11.80
CA ALA A 20 -3.12 10.09 10.62
C ALA A 20 -1.63 9.99 10.98
N HIS A 21 -0.94 9.06 10.33
CA HIS A 21 0.49 8.86 10.50
C HIS A 21 1.28 9.43 9.33
N SER A 22 2.49 9.90 9.58
CA SER A 22 3.45 10.31 8.56
C SER A 22 4.28 9.12 8.06
N PRO A 23 5.02 9.27 6.94
CA PRO A 23 6.01 8.28 6.52
C PRO A 23 7.09 8.02 7.58
N ARG A 24 7.38 8.99 8.45
CA ARG A 24 8.36 8.82 9.53
C ARG A 24 7.83 7.87 10.60
N ASP A 25 6.55 8.00 10.97
CA ASP A 25 5.91 7.08 11.92
C ASP A 25 5.88 5.64 11.39
N VAL A 26 5.73 5.46 10.07
CA VAL A 26 5.89 4.14 9.43
C VAL A 26 7.33 3.64 9.53
N ALA A 27 8.32 4.50 9.30
CA ALA A 27 9.72 4.11 9.48
C ALA A 27 10.01 3.67 10.92
N ASP A 28 9.48 4.38 11.91
CA ASP A 28 9.62 4.03 13.32
C ASP A 28 8.88 2.72 13.65
N LEU A 29 7.71 2.47 13.03
CA LEU A 29 7.00 1.20 13.15
C LEU A 29 7.84 0.02 12.65
N PHE A 30 8.53 0.21 11.53
CA PHE A 30 9.35 -0.81 10.88
C PHE A 30 10.81 -0.83 11.33
N ASP A 31 11.20 -0.05 12.34
CA ASP A 31 12.53 -0.11 12.91
C ASP A 31 12.82 -1.51 13.48
N GLY A 32 13.94 -2.10 13.06
CA GLY A 32 14.29 -3.48 13.37
C GLY A 32 13.49 -4.56 12.64
N TYR A 33 12.62 -4.22 11.69
CA TYR A 33 11.92 -5.21 10.86
C TYR A 33 12.91 -5.94 9.93
N PRO A 34 12.98 -7.28 9.97
CA PRO A 34 13.97 -8.03 9.19
C PRO A 34 13.57 -8.25 7.71
N GLY A 35 12.34 -7.93 7.31
CA GLY A 35 11.85 -8.07 5.94
C GLY A 35 11.95 -6.79 5.12
N VAL A 36 11.52 -6.85 3.86
CA VAL A 36 11.46 -5.67 2.97
C VAL A 36 10.14 -4.94 3.21
N TRP A 37 10.21 -3.63 3.41
CA TRP A 37 9.06 -2.76 3.55
C TRP A 37 9.28 -1.44 2.80
N TRP A 38 8.19 -0.76 2.45
CA TRP A 38 8.23 0.54 1.80
C TRP A 38 6.93 1.33 2.01
N VAL A 39 6.99 2.64 1.85
CA VAL A 39 5.82 3.52 1.78
C VAL A 39 5.33 3.62 0.34
N ALA A 40 4.02 3.45 0.15
CA ALA A 40 3.33 3.60 -1.12
C ALA A 40 2.36 4.79 -1.06
N GLY A 41 1.45 4.88 -2.03
CA GLY A 41 0.34 5.82 -1.99
C GLY A 41 0.73 7.25 -2.31
N GLY A 42 -0.01 8.19 -1.72
CA GLY A 42 0.19 9.62 -1.92
C GLY A 42 1.55 10.12 -1.45
N TRP A 43 1.99 9.63 -0.29
CA TRP A 43 3.25 10.02 0.31
C TRP A 43 4.45 9.67 -0.55
N ALA A 44 4.43 8.53 -1.26
CA ALA A 44 5.50 8.17 -2.20
C ALA A 44 5.61 9.16 -3.37
N LEU A 45 4.48 9.68 -3.87
CA LEU A 45 4.46 10.68 -4.94
C LEU A 45 4.87 12.06 -4.43
N GLU A 46 4.40 12.46 -3.24
CA GLU A 46 4.82 13.70 -2.61
C GLU A 46 6.33 13.72 -2.33
N ALA A 47 6.88 12.63 -1.77
CA ALA A 47 8.32 12.50 -1.55
C ALA A 47 9.12 12.64 -2.85
N PHE A 48 8.60 12.11 -3.96
CA PHE A 48 9.27 12.19 -5.26
C PHE A 48 9.20 13.59 -5.90
N THR A 49 8.05 14.26 -5.78
CA THR A 49 7.77 15.52 -6.49
C THR A 49 8.09 16.77 -5.67
N GLY A 50 8.08 16.65 -4.34
CA GLY A 50 8.08 17.79 -3.41
C GLY A 50 6.77 18.57 -3.37
N VAL A 51 5.70 18.08 -4.04
CA VAL A 51 4.41 18.76 -4.13
C VAL A 51 3.48 18.26 -3.03
N ALA A 52 3.28 19.09 -2.02
CA ALA A 52 2.47 18.75 -0.87
C ALA A 52 0.97 18.65 -1.19
N ARG A 53 0.30 17.66 -0.58
CA ARG A 53 -1.17 17.60 -0.54
C ARG A 53 -1.69 16.97 0.75
N ALA A 54 -2.99 17.10 0.99
CA ALA A 54 -3.63 16.37 2.09
C ALA A 54 -3.57 14.85 1.83
N HIS A 55 -3.19 14.08 2.85
CA HIS A 55 -3.25 12.62 2.86
C HIS A 55 -4.29 12.16 3.87
N GLU A 56 -5.05 11.13 3.50
CA GLU A 56 -6.10 10.56 4.35
C GLU A 56 -5.58 9.37 5.17
N ASP A 57 -4.47 8.79 4.71
CA ASP A 57 -3.86 7.54 5.13
C ASP A 57 -2.37 7.54 4.78
N THR A 58 -1.65 6.57 5.34
CA THR A 58 -0.28 6.23 4.93
C THR A 58 -0.20 4.75 4.64
N ASP A 59 0.04 4.44 3.37
CA ASP A 59 0.12 3.07 2.87
C ASP A 59 1.52 2.50 3.16
N ALA A 60 1.67 1.70 4.20
CA ALA A 60 2.85 0.87 4.36
C ALA A 60 2.70 -0.41 3.53
N SER A 61 3.78 -0.97 3.02
CA SER A 61 3.73 -2.20 2.23
C SER A 61 4.81 -3.17 2.66
N VAL A 62 4.47 -4.44 2.69
CA VAL A 62 5.39 -5.57 2.89
C VAL A 62 5.10 -6.67 1.87
N LEU A 63 6.01 -7.63 1.74
CA LEU A 63 5.75 -8.84 0.98
C LEU A 63 4.64 -9.66 1.63
N ARG A 64 3.71 -10.16 0.82
CA ARG A 64 2.61 -11.02 1.29
C ARG A 64 3.14 -12.26 2.00
N THR A 65 4.24 -12.83 1.51
CA THR A 65 4.92 -13.98 2.11
C THR A 65 5.48 -13.69 3.50
N ASP A 66 5.70 -12.41 3.83
CA ASP A 66 6.25 -11.98 5.11
C ASP A 66 5.16 -11.75 6.17
N LEU A 67 3.90 -12.17 5.93
CA LEU A 67 2.83 -12.05 6.93
C LEU A 67 3.21 -12.66 8.30
N PRO A 68 3.79 -13.87 8.41
CA PRO A 68 4.25 -14.39 9.70
C PRO A 68 5.31 -13.49 10.35
N LEU A 69 6.21 -12.91 9.56
CA LEU A 69 7.25 -12.00 10.02
C LEU A 69 6.67 -10.69 10.54
N LEU A 70 5.73 -10.11 9.80
CA LEU A 70 4.99 -8.91 10.19
C LEU A 70 4.24 -9.13 11.51
N ARG A 71 3.53 -10.26 11.64
CA ARG A 71 2.81 -10.61 12.88
C ARG A 71 3.75 -10.67 14.08
N ARG A 72 4.92 -11.30 13.95
CA ARG A 72 5.94 -11.34 15.01
C ARG A 72 6.49 -9.96 15.34
N HIS A 73 6.75 -9.13 14.33
CA HIS A 73 7.30 -7.78 14.50
C HIS A 73 6.36 -6.85 15.27
N LEU A 74 5.06 -7.00 15.03
CA LEU A 74 3.99 -6.18 15.62
C LEU A 74 3.39 -6.79 16.89
N ALA A 75 3.78 -8.02 17.25
CA ALA A 75 3.23 -8.71 18.42
C ALA A 75 3.46 -7.88 19.70
N GLY A 76 2.39 -7.68 20.47
CA GLY A 76 2.43 -6.85 21.69
C GLY A 76 2.50 -5.34 21.44
N LYS A 77 2.54 -4.88 20.18
CA LYS A 77 2.51 -3.46 19.80
C LYS A 77 1.17 -3.07 19.16
N LEU A 78 0.69 -3.87 18.21
CA LEU A 78 -0.53 -3.62 17.44
C LEU A 78 -1.28 -4.92 17.15
N ASP A 79 -2.61 -4.86 17.25
CA ASP A 79 -3.51 -5.90 16.78
C ASP A 79 -3.71 -5.77 15.26
N LEU A 80 -3.69 -6.91 14.55
CA LEU A 80 -3.91 -6.95 13.10
C LEU A 80 -5.33 -7.39 12.77
N TRP A 81 -5.92 -6.75 11.76
CA TRP A 81 -7.25 -7.04 11.26
C TRP A 81 -7.19 -7.18 9.74
N THR A 82 -7.71 -8.27 9.20
CA THR A 82 -7.96 -8.34 7.75
C THR A 82 -9.09 -7.40 7.40
N ALA A 83 -8.92 -6.63 6.32
CA ALA A 83 -9.95 -5.77 5.75
C ALA A 83 -10.26 -6.26 4.34
N THR A 84 -11.27 -7.12 4.20
CA THR A 84 -11.56 -7.82 2.93
C THR A 84 -13.03 -8.15 2.82
N ASP A 85 -13.57 -8.01 1.60
CA ASP A 85 -14.96 -8.34 1.28
C ASP A 85 -15.98 -7.67 2.22
N GLY A 86 -15.70 -6.41 2.58
CA GLY A 86 -16.58 -5.64 3.44
C GLY A 86 -16.54 -6.00 4.93
N ALA A 87 -15.69 -6.94 5.35
CA ALA A 87 -15.58 -7.38 6.74
C ALA A 87 -14.22 -7.02 7.34
N LEU A 88 -14.23 -6.77 8.65
CA LEU A 88 -13.03 -6.71 9.48
C LEU A 88 -12.96 -7.97 10.34
N ARG A 89 -11.89 -8.75 10.23
CA ARG A 89 -11.67 -9.94 11.07
C ARG A 89 -10.30 -9.87 11.73
N PRO A 90 -10.22 -10.06 13.07
CA PRO A 90 -8.95 -10.03 13.76
C PRO A 90 -8.08 -11.21 13.32
N LEU A 91 -6.77 -10.98 13.21
CA LEU A 91 -5.75 -12.01 13.09
C LEU A 91 -5.12 -12.21 14.46
N LEU A 92 -5.67 -13.14 15.25
CA LEU A 92 -5.19 -13.37 16.61
C LEU A 92 -3.74 -13.86 16.59
N PRO A 93 -2.82 -13.33 17.42
CA PRO A 93 -1.39 -13.67 17.36
C PRO A 93 -1.09 -15.18 17.44
N ASP A 94 -1.85 -15.90 18.27
CA ASP A 94 -1.63 -17.33 18.53
C ASP A 94 -2.30 -18.26 17.50
N GLU A 95 -3.15 -17.72 16.63
CA GLU A 95 -3.83 -18.50 15.59
C GLU A 95 -2.88 -18.74 14.42
N HIS A 96 -2.37 -19.97 14.30
CA HIS A 96 -1.51 -20.39 13.20
C HIS A 96 -0.34 -19.41 12.93
N PRO A 97 0.57 -19.18 13.91
CA PRO A 97 1.54 -18.09 13.87
C PRO A 97 2.48 -18.14 12.66
N ASP A 98 2.84 -19.35 12.22
CA ASP A 98 3.76 -19.60 11.10
C ASP A 98 3.07 -20.14 9.85
N ALA A 99 1.74 -20.24 9.83
CA ALA A 99 1.05 -20.71 8.64
C ALA A 99 1.21 -19.70 7.49
N PRO A 100 1.25 -20.20 6.25
CA PRO A 100 1.44 -19.31 5.13
C PRO A 100 0.17 -18.47 4.88
N PRO A 101 0.30 -17.31 4.21
CA PRO A 101 -0.79 -16.34 4.06
C PRO A 101 -2.06 -16.91 3.42
N GLU A 102 -1.96 -17.90 2.53
CA GLU A 102 -3.10 -18.58 1.90
C GLU A 102 -3.96 -19.42 2.84
N VAL A 103 -3.44 -19.81 4.01
CA VAL A 103 -4.20 -20.52 5.04
C VAL A 103 -4.92 -19.53 5.95
N ILE A 104 -4.27 -18.42 6.29
CA ILE A 104 -4.75 -17.46 7.30
C ILE A 104 -5.65 -16.39 6.68
N LEU A 105 -5.26 -15.86 5.52
CA LEU A 105 -5.92 -14.72 4.93
C LEU A 105 -7.15 -15.17 4.11
N PRO A 106 -8.28 -14.47 4.23
CA PRO A 106 -9.40 -14.66 3.32
C PRO A 106 -8.97 -14.49 1.85
N PRO A 107 -9.60 -15.20 0.91
CA PRO A 107 -9.35 -15.00 -0.51
C PRO A 107 -9.50 -13.53 -0.92
N GLY A 108 -8.53 -13.00 -1.68
CA GLY A 108 -8.53 -11.61 -2.12
C GLY A 108 -8.06 -10.59 -1.07
N CYS A 109 -7.69 -11.03 0.14
CA CYS A 109 -7.14 -10.15 1.16
C CYS A 109 -5.76 -9.64 0.76
N GLY A 110 -5.68 -8.33 0.49
CA GLY A 110 -4.48 -7.65 0.04
C GLY A 110 -3.92 -6.63 1.03
N GLN A 111 -4.51 -6.53 2.23
CA GLN A 111 -4.06 -5.61 3.27
C GLN A 111 -4.54 -6.04 4.66
N VAL A 112 -3.85 -5.54 5.67
CA VAL A 112 -4.24 -5.64 7.07
C VAL A 112 -4.24 -4.26 7.70
N TRP A 113 -5.22 -4.00 8.54
CA TRP A 113 -5.33 -2.78 9.33
C TRP A 113 -4.86 -3.04 10.75
N THR A 114 -4.31 -2.02 11.37
CA THR A 114 -3.69 -2.15 12.70
C THR A 114 -4.23 -1.13 13.68
N ARG A 115 -4.29 -1.52 14.95
CA ARG A 115 -4.62 -0.63 16.08
C ARG A 115 -4.09 -1.24 17.37
N ARG A 116 -3.80 -0.43 18.38
CA ARG A 116 -3.30 -0.93 19.68
C ARG A 116 -4.30 -1.79 20.44
N GLU A 117 -5.56 -1.40 20.41
CA GLU A 117 -6.64 -2.06 21.15
C GLU A 117 -8.01 -1.64 20.60
N ALA A 118 -9.08 -2.26 21.11
CA ALA A 118 -10.43 -2.08 20.58
C ALA A 118 -10.97 -0.63 20.60
N THR A 119 -10.52 0.20 21.55
CA THR A 119 -10.97 1.59 21.70
C THR A 119 -10.02 2.62 21.06
N ALA A 120 -8.82 2.19 20.67
CA ALA A 120 -7.86 3.04 19.99
C ALA A 120 -8.27 3.27 18.52
N PRO A 121 -7.88 4.40 17.92
CA PRO A 121 -8.00 4.61 16.48
C PRO A 121 -7.27 3.53 15.68
N TRP A 122 -7.66 3.36 14.42
CA TRP A 122 -6.85 2.66 13.43
C TRP A 122 -5.60 3.48 13.10
N GLU A 123 -4.42 2.85 13.11
CA GLU A 123 -3.13 3.55 12.93
C GLU A 123 -2.56 3.32 11.53
N PHE A 124 -2.40 2.07 11.09
CA PHE A 124 -1.75 1.78 9.79
C PHE A 124 -2.58 0.84 8.92
N ASP A 125 -2.66 1.18 7.62
CA ASP A 125 -3.04 0.27 6.54
C ASP A 125 -1.77 -0.33 5.92
N ILE A 126 -1.57 -1.64 6.12
CA ILE A 126 -0.40 -2.36 5.64
C ILE A 126 -0.79 -3.25 4.46
N LEU A 127 -0.35 -2.86 3.27
CA LEU A 127 -0.55 -3.56 2.02
C LEU A 127 0.31 -4.82 1.97
N LEU A 128 -0.31 -5.94 1.61
CA LEU A 128 0.35 -7.22 1.38
C LEU A 128 0.57 -7.42 -0.12
N VAL A 129 1.81 -7.24 -0.57
CA VAL A 129 2.17 -7.20 -1.99
C VAL A 129 2.78 -8.52 -2.44
N PRO A 130 2.37 -9.11 -3.58
CA PRO A 130 3.03 -10.31 -4.10
C PRO A 130 4.45 -9.99 -4.59
N GLY A 131 5.31 -11.00 -4.57
CA GLY A 131 6.71 -10.89 -5.01
C GLY A 131 7.66 -11.64 -4.10
N SER A 132 8.93 -11.28 -4.18
CA SER A 132 10.01 -11.74 -3.31
C SER A 132 10.91 -10.56 -2.93
N PRO A 133 11.91 -10.73 -2.05
CA PRO A 133 12.88 -9.67 -1.76
C PRO A 133 13.63 -9.17 -3.01
N GLU A 134 13.72 -9.98 -4.06
CA GLU A 134 14.44 -9.68 -5.30
C GLU A 134 13.51 -9.17 -6.42
N GLU A 135 12.22 -9.52 -6.40
CA GLU A 135 11.27 -9.22 -7.48
C GLU A 135 9.99 -8.59 -6.95
N TRP A 136 9.67 -7.39 -7.45
CA TRP A 136 8.37 -6.78 -7.26
C TRP A 136 7.38 -7.27 -8.31
N VAL A 137 6.15 -7.58 -7.90
CA VAL A 137 5.09 -8.07 -8.79
C VAL A 137 3.83 -7.22 -8.66
N TYR A 138 3.26 -6.82 -9.81
CA TYR A 138 2.00 -6.10 -9.82
C TYR A 138 0.83 -7.04 -9.52
N LYS A 139 0.11 -6.78 -8.42
CA LYS A 139 -0.97 -7.68 -7.95
C LYS A 139 -2.14 -7.87 -8.91
N ARG A 140 -2.28 -7.02 -9.94
CA ARG A 140 -3.38 -7.10 -10.91
C ARG A 140 -3.00 -7.82 -12.22
N ASP A 141 -1.71 -7.92 -12.51
CA ASP A 141 -1.19 -8.70 -13.64
C ASP A 141 0.27 -9.09 -13.34
N VAL A 142 0.49 -10.37 -13.03
CA VAL A 142 1.79 -10.88 -12.61
C VAL A 142 2.87 -10.78 -13.68
N ALA A 143 2.53 -10.54 -14.95
CA ALA A 143 3.55 -10.32 -15.97
C ALA A 143 4.15 -8.91 -15.89
N VAL A 144 3.49 -7.96 -15.22
CA VAL A 144 4.08 -6.67 -14.88
C VAL A 144 4.87 -6.85 -13.59
N ARG A 145 6.18 -6.93 -13.74
CA ARG A 145 7.14 -7.21 -12.67
C ARG A 145 8.47 -6.51 -12.97
N MET A 146 9.28 -6.28 -11.96
CA MET A 146 10.64 -5.73 -12.10
C MET A 146 11.49 -6.12 -10.89
N PRO A 147 12.83 -5.99 -10.95
CA PRO A 147 13.67 -6.15 -9.78
C PRO A 147 13.20 -5.24 -8.63
N MET A 148 13.17 -5.75 -7.40
CA MET A 148 12.76 -4.97 -6.23
C MET A 148 13.62 -3.70 -6.06
N SER A 149 14.92 -3.80 -6.39
CA SER A 149 15.84 -2.65 -6.40
C SER A 149 15.48 -1.57 -7.42
N GLU A 150 14.74 -1.91 -8.47
CA GLU A 150 14.23 -0.95 -9.46
C GLU A 150 12.85 -0.42 -9.07
N ALA A 151 12.04 -1.21 -8.36
CA ALA A 151 10.69 -0.84 -7.91
C ALA A 151 10.69 0.14 -6.73
N LEU A 152 11.77 0.15 -5.94
CA LEU A 152 11.90 0.96 -4.74
C LEU A 152 12.96 2.05 -4.92
N TRP A 153 12.86 3.10 -4.14
CA TRP A 153 13.87 4.17 -4.03
C TRP A 153 13.86 4.74 -2.62
N ALA A 154 14.95 5.38 -2.20
CA ALA A 154 15.08 5.91 -0.85
C ALA A 154 15.21 7.44 -0.85
N HIS A 155 14.58 8.07 0.14
CA HIS A 155 14.68 9.51 0.40
C HIS A 155 14.55 9.76 1.90
N ASP A 156 15.45 10.58 2.47
CA ASP A 156 15.49 10.92 3.90
C ASP A 156 15.39 9.69 4.83
N GLY A 157 16.09 8.62 4.46
CA GLY A 157 16.14 7.37 5.23
C GLY A 157 14.86 6.53 5.18
N ILE A 158 13.90 6.86 4.32
CA ILE A 158 12.66 6.09 4.11
C ILE A 158 12.69 5.49 2.70
N VAL A 159 12.23 4.24 2.58
CA VAL A 159 12.07 3.55 1.31
C VAL A 159 10.65 3.75 0.79
N TYR A 160 10.53 4.12 -0.48
CA TYR A 160 9.27 4.42 -1.16
C TYR A 160 9.12 3.57 -2.42
N LEU A 161 7.87 3.31 -2.81
CA LEU A 161 7.56 2.79 -4.13
C LEU A 161 7.87 3.85 -5.19
N GLN A 162 8.43 3.44 -6.32
CA GLN A 162 8.71 4.36 -7.42
C GLN A 162 7.43 5.02 -7.95
N PRO A 163 7.52 6.29 -8.38
CA PRO A 163 6.35 7.09 -8.74
C PRO A 163 5.56 6.51 -9.92
N HIS A 164 6.25 6.04 -10.97
CA HIS A 164 5.62 5.44 -12.13
C HIS A 164 4.88 4.12 -11.79
N VAL A 165 5.39 3.34 -10.85
CA VAL A 165 4.69 2.14 -10.32
C VAL A 165 3.47 2.54 -9.48
N GLN A 166 3.60 3.60 -8.66
CA GLN A 166 2.49 4.13 -7.87
C GLN A 166 1.36 4.70 -8.74
N LEU A 167 1.69 5.37 -9.85
CA LEU A 167 0.70 5.83 -10.84
C LEU A 167 -0.03 4.65 -11.49
N LEU A 168 0.66 3.55 -11.83
CA LEU A 168 0.00 2.34 -12.34
C LEU A 168 -1.06 1.81 -11.34
N TYR A 169 -0.77 1.82 -10.04
CA TYR A 169 -1.75 1.44 -9.02
C TYR A 169 -2.98 2.34 -9.01
N LYS A 170 -2.79 3.66 -9.17
CA LYS A 170 -3.83 4.69 -9.13
C LYS A 170 -4.68 4.76 -10.39
N ALA A 171 -4.14 4.39 -11.54
CA ALA A 171 -4.83 4.46 -12.83
C ALA A 171 -6.19 3.75 -12.83
N LYS A 172 -6.32 2.60 -12.16
CA LYS A 172 -7.61 1.89 -12.05
C LYS A 172 -8.70 2.71 -11.35
N GLY A 173 -8.34 3.58 -10.40
CA GLY A 173 -9.28 4.37 -9.62
C GLY A 173 -9.77 5.62 -10.36
N LEU A 174 -8.86 6.30 -11.06
CA LEU A 174 -9.10 7.54 -11.83
C LEU A 174 -9.95 8.59 -11.08
N ARG A 175 -9.78 8.69 -9.75
CA ARG A 175 -10.47 9.71 -8.94
C ARG A 175 -9.81 11.07 -9.20
N ALA A 176 -10.48 12.16 -8.83
CA ALA A 176 -9.90 13.51 -8.93
C ALA A 176 -8.51 13.63 -8.29
N LYS A 177 -8.30 13.00 -7.12
CA LYS A 177 -6.98 12.95 -6.46
C LYS A 177 -5.94 12.12 -7.21
N ASP A 178 -6.38 11.07 -7.92
CA ASP A 178 -5.46 10.25 -8.72
C ASP A 178 -5.03 10.98 -10.01
N GLN A 179 -5.93 11.77 -10.61
CA GLN A 179 -5.60 12.66 -11.74
C GLN A 179 -4.61 13.75 -11.31
N LEU A 180 -4.86 14.42 -10.18
CA LEU A 180 -3.94 15.42 -9.65
C LEU A 180 -2.55 14.82 -9.36
N ASP A 181 -2.51 13.63 -8.77
CA ASP A 181 -1.27 12.89 -8.53
C ASP A 181 -0.52 12.61 -9.85
N PHE A 182 -1.23 12.22 -10.92
CA PHE A 182 -0.64 12.03 -12.25
C PHE A 182 -0.08 13.32 -12.83
N ASP A 183 -0.88 14.40 -12.86
CA ASP A 183 -0.49 15.68 -13.45
C ASP A 183 0.71 16.31 -12.74
N ASN A 184 0.80 16.18 -11.41
CA ASN A 184 1.93 16.66 -10.63
C ASN A 184 3.18 15.79 -10.78
N THR A 185 3.03 14.48 -10.98
CA THR A 185 4.17 13.55 -11.05
C THR A 185 4.79 13.51 -12.44
N LEU A 186 3.97 13.58 -13.49
CA LEU A 186 4.39 13.40 -14.88
C LEU A 186 5.58 14.28 -15.30
N PRO A 187 5.63 15.59 -14.99
CA PRO A 187 6.76 16.45 -15.36
C PRO A 187 8.10 16.01 -14.77
N HIS A 188 8.09 15.28 -13.65
CA HIS A 188 9.28 14.82 -12.93
C HIS A 188 9.76 13.43 -13.37
N LEU A 189 8.95 12.69 -14.15
CA LEU A 189 9.36 11.39 -14.67
C LEU A 189 10.32 11.54 -15.85
N ASP A 190 11.40 10.76 -15.83
CA ASP A 190 12.28 10.57 -16.99
C ASP A 190 11.63 9.66 -18.05
N GLU A 191 12.26 9.61 -19.23
CA GLU A 191 11.75 8.86 -20.37
C GLU A 191 11.59 7.36 -20.10
N PRO A 192 12.55 6.65 -19.45
CA PRO A 192 12.37 5.24 -19.13
C PRO A 192 11.15 4.96 -18.24
N ARG A 193 10.92 5.78 -17.21
CA ARG A 193 9.77 5.61 -16.31
C ARG A 193 8.45 5.89 -17.02
N ARG A 194 8.40 6.90 -17.91
CA ARG A 194 7.22 7.19 -18.74
C ARG A 194 6.91 6.04 -19.70
N ALA A 195 7.92 5.55 -20.40
CA ALA A 195 7.80 4.41 -21.31
C ALA A 195 7.31 3.14 -20.59
N TRP A 196 7.85 2.85 -19.40
CA TRP A 196 7.40 1.72 -18.59
C TRP A 196 5.94 1.88 -18.15
N LEU A 197 5.54 3.06 -17.68
CA LEU A 197 4.16 3.31 -17.26
C LEU A 197 3.19 3.18 -18.43
N LYS A 198 3.55 3.73 -19.59
CA LYS A 198 2.76 3.63 -20.81
C LYS A 198 2.52 2.17 -21.22
N ALA A 199 3.60 1.38 -21.34
CA ALA A 199 3.49 -0.03 -21.69
C ALA A 199 2.65 -0.82 -20.68
N SER A 200 2.82 -0.52 -19.39
CA SER A 200 2.05 -1.17 -18.32
C SER A 200 0.56 -0.81 -18.36
N LEU A 201 0.23 0.45 -18.68
CA LEU A 201 -1.17 0.89 -18.86
C LEU A 201 -1.79 0.28 -20.12
N GLU A 202 -1.08 0.27 -21.25
CA GLU A 202 -1.55 -0.37 -22.48
C GLU A 202 -1.88 -1.85 -22.27
N ARG A 203 -1.08 -2.54 -21.45
CA ARG A 203 -1.31 -3.95 -21.09
C ARG A 203 -2.50 -4.14 -20.14
N THR A 204 -2.56 -3.35 -19.07
CA THR A 204 -3.45 -3.65 -17.94
C THR A 204 -4.75 -2.86 -17.95
N LEU A 205 -4.76 -1.72 -18.64
CA LEU A 205 -5.90 -0.81 -18.80
C LEU A 205 -5.92 -0.22 -20.23
N PRO A 206 -6.15 -1.02 -21.29
CA PRO A 206 -6.14 -0.54 -22.66
C PRO A 206 -7.08 0.65 -22.87
N GLY A 207 -6.59 1.71 -23.52
CA GLY A 207 -7.37 2.93 -23.80
C GLY A 207 -7.46 3.92 -22.62
N HIS A 208 -6.73 3.69 -21.52
CA HIS A 208 -6.67 4.61 -20.39
C HIS A 208 -6.25 6.03 -20.84
N PRO A 209 -6.91 7.11 -20.35
CA PRO A 209 -6.67 8.47 -20.81
C PRO A 209 -5.22 8.95 -20.62
N TRP A 210 -4.55 8.50 -19.55
CA TRP A 210 -3.15 8.85 -19.29
C TRP A 210 -2.16 8.37 -20.38
N ILE A 211 -2.50 7.33 -21.15
CA ILE A 211 -1.64 6.82 -22.23
C ILE A 211 -1.34 7.90 -23.28
N ARG A 212 -2.28 8.82 -23.52
CA ARG A 212 -2.09 9.91 -24.50
C ARG A 212 -1.16 11.02 -24.01
N GLY A 213 -1.00 11.15 -22.70
CA GLY A 213 -0.13 12.15 -22.07
C GLY A 213 1.28 11.62 -21.74
N LEU A 214 1.50 10.32 -21.93
CA LEU A 214 2.79 9.63 -21.75
C LEU A 214 3.49 9.43 -23.10
#